data_AF-A0A9F7RRZ7-F1
#
_entry.id   AF-A0A9F7RRZ7-F1
#
_cell.length_a   1.000
_cell.length_b   1.000
_cell.length_c   1.000
_cell.angle_alpha   90.00
_cell.angle_beta   90.00
_cell.angle_gamma   90.00
#
_symmetry.space_group_name_H-M   'P 1'
#
loop_
_entity.id
_entity.type
_entity.pdbx_description
1 polymer ?
#
loop_
_entity_poly.entity_id
_entity_poly.type
_entity_poly.pdbx_seq_one_letter_code
_entity_poly.pdbx_strand_id
1 'polypeptide(L)'
;METVGTPRYRHQCRHHCPQRSYEEPSRGVCLSCPESCLDWGSETLCLTCQTGHFLHNGACVNECPQEMFGDARGWRCQPCHASCLTCHGP
;
A
#
# COMPACT_ATOMS: atom_id res chain seq x y z
N MET A 1 -28.41 6.32 14.54
CA MET A 1 -27.73 7.16 13.54
C MET A 1 -26.25 7.09 13.91
N GLU A 2 -25.47 6.60 12.97
CA GLU A 2 -24.24 5.84 13.20
C GLU A 2 -23.17 6.69 13.92
N THR A 3 -22.69 6.18 15.04
CA THR A 3 -21.57 6.80 15.76
C THR A 3 -20.32 6.69 14.90
N VAL A 4 -20.02 7.77 14.17
CA VAL A 4 -18.72 8.00 13.54
C VAL A 4 -17.69 8.02 14.67
N GLY A 5 -16.91 6.95 14.79
CA GLY A 5 -15.95 6.85 15.87
C GLY A 5 -15.06 5.62 15.79
N THR A 6 -14.02 5.66 14.96
CA THR A 6 -12.77 4.94 15.23
C THR A 6 -11.55 5.68 14.68
N PRO A 7 -11.07 6.76 15.31
CA PRO A 7 -9.66 7.10 15.20
C PRO A 7 -8.87 6.14 16.10
N ARG A 8 -8.55 4.93 15.61
CA ARG A 8 -7.57 4.06 16.26
C ARG A 8 -6.32 3.96 15.40
N TYR A 9 -5.42 4.92 15.62
CA TYR A 9 -4.03 4.82 15.20
C TYR A 9 -3.41 3.55 15.79
N ARG A 10 -3.18 2.51 14.96
CA ARG A 10 -2.00 1.61 15.00
C ARG A 10 -2.12 0.50 13.95
N HIS A 11 -1.41 0.66 12.84
CA HIS A 11 -0.92 -0.36 11.88
C HIS A 11 -1.69 -1.69 11.88
N GLN A 12 -2.70 -1.88 11.03
CA GLN A 12 -3.48 -3.13 11.05
C GLN A 12 -3.59 -3.81 9.69
N CYS A 13 -2.75 -4.83 9.52
CA CYS A 13 -3.06 -5.98 8.68
C CYS A 13 -3.70 -7.09 9.48
N ARG A 14 -4.62 -7.85 8.85
CA ARG A 14 -5.05 -9.21 9.22
C ARG A 14 -6.11 -9.75 8.26
N HIS A 15 -6.23 -11.07 8.16
CA HIS A 15 -7.59 -11.62 8.24
C HIS A 15 -7.76 -12.86 9.14
N HIS A 16 -6.74 -13.70 9.43
CA HIS A 16 -6.74 -14.68 10.55
C HIS A 16 -5.34 -14.91 11.17
N CYS A 17 -4.64 -13.81 11.50
CA CYS A 17 -3.32 -13.83 12.14
C CYS A 17 -3.24 -12.80 13.30
N PRO A 18 -2.19 -12.75 14.15
CA PRO A 18 -2.03 -11.68 15.15
C PRO A 18 -1.81 -10.29 14.52
N GLN A 19 -1.92 -9.21 15.30
CA GLN A 19 -1.82 -7.83 14.75
C GLN A 19 -0.46 -7.61 14.04
N ARG A 20 -0.48 -6.90 12.90
CA ARG A 20 0.67 -6.69 11.99
C ARG A 20 1.12 -7.94 11.22
N SER A 21 0.20 -8.88 10.98
CA SER A 21 0.49 -10.02 10.12
C SER A 21 -0.71 -10.42 9.26
N TYR A 22 -0.45 -11.01 8.10
CA TYR A 22 -1.45 -11.52 7.17
C TYR A 22 -1.26 -13.01 6.92
N GLU A 23 -2.35 -13.69 6.58
CA GLU A 23 -2.31 -15.11 6.25
C GLU A 23 -1.92 -15.28 4.78
N GLU A 24 -0.93 -16.14 4.53
CA GLU A 24 -0.56 -16.58 3.18
C GLU A 24 -1.34 -17.87 2.86
N PRO A 25 -2.43 -17.83 2.08
CA PRO A 25 -3.30 -18.99 1.86
C PRO A 25 -2.57 -20.17 1.18
N SER A 26 -1.50 -19.92 0.44
CA SER A 26 -0.68 -20.96 -0.18
C SER A 26 0.17 -21.75 0.83
N ARG A 27 0.42 -21.20 2.03
CA ARG A 27 1.34 -21.78 3.02
C ARG A 27 0.70 -21.96 4.40
N GLY A 28 -0.44 -21.34 4.67
CA GLY A 28 -1.07 -21.33 5.99
C GLY A 28 -0.19 -20.69 7.07
N VAL A 29 0.70 -19.77 6.70
CA VAL A 29 1.60 -19.08 7.62
C VAL A 29 1.22 -17.62 7.76
N CYS A 30 1.48 -17.05 8.96
CA CYS A 30 1.31 -15.64 9.22
C CYS A 30 2.61 -14.89 8.88
N LEU A 31 2.58 -14.09 7.83
CA LEU A 31 3.70 -13.23 7.45
C LEU A 31 3.57 -11.85 8.07
N SER A 32 4.70 -11.28 8.48
CA SER A 32 4.74 -9.92 9.03
C SER A 32 4.45 -8.91 7.93
N CYS A 33 3.63 -7.91 8.23
CA CYS A 33 3.36 -6.88 7.25
C CYS A 33 4.62 -6.05 6.97
N PRO A 34 4.96 -5.81 5.69
CA PRO A 34 5.97 -4.85 5.32
C PRO A 34 5.62 -3.47 5.89
N GLU A 35 6.62 -2.80 6.46
CA GLU A 35 6.47 -1.47 7.06
C GLU A 35 6.04 -0.41 6.04
N SER A 36 6.19 -0.70 4.75
CA SER A 36 5.75 0.17 3.67
C SER A 36 4.23 0.17 3.48
N CYS A 37 3.48 -0.79 4.05
CA CYS A 37 2.04 -0.92 3.87
C CYS A 37 1.24 -0.69 5.17
N LEU A 38 0.28 0.23 5.12
CA LEU A 38 -0.58 0.61 6.24
C LEU A 38 -1.91 -0.13 6.27
N ASP A 39 -2.45 -0.49 5.10
CA ASP A 39 -3.77 -1.10 4.94
C ASP A 39 -3.73 -2.23 3.91
N TRP A 40 -4.16 -3.43 4.28
CA TRP A 40 -4.13 -4.62 3.42
C TRP A 40 -5.54 -4.94 2.94
N GLY A 41 -5.72 -5.10 1.63
CA GLY A 41 -7.01 -5.36 1.02
C GLY A 41 -7.33 -6.84 0.95
N SER A 42 -6.97 -7.49 -0.16
CA SER A 42 -7.28 -8.91 -0.42
C SER A 42 -6.06 -9.66 -0.94
N GLU A 43 -5.89 -10.91 -0.46
CA GLU A 43 -4.88 -11.95 -0.77
C GLU A 43 -3.39 -11.56 -0.72
N THR A 44 -2.95 -10.45 -1.32
CA THR A 44 -1.55 -9.98 -1.29
C THR A 44 -1.41 -8.47 -1.55
N LEU A 45 -2.51 -7.74 -1.71
CA LEU A 45 -2.48 -6.35 -2.16
C LEU A 45 -2.62 -5.37 -0.99
N CYS A 46 -1.64 -4.48 -0.90
CA CYS A 46 -1.70 -3.26 -0.11
C CYS A 46 -2.67 -2.25 -0.75
N LEU A 47 -3.48 -1.58 0.08
CA LEU A 47 -4.38 -0.51 -0.31
C LEU A 47 -3.82 0.88 0.00
N THR A 48 -3.01 0.99 1.05
CA THR A 48 -2.43 2.26 1.50
C THR A 48 -0.97 2.11 1.89
N CYS A 49 -0.10 2.94 1.31
CA CYS A 49 1.33 2.94 1.63
C CYS A 49 1.68 3.94 2.74
N GLN A 50 2.73 3.63 3.49
CA GLN A 50 3.32 4.55 4.45
C GLN A 50 3.91 5.76 3.72
N THR A 51 3.88 6.91 4.37
CA THR A 51 4.58 8.13 3.93
C THR A 51 6.01 7.79 3.51
N GLY A 52 6.39 8.22 2.30
CA GLY A 52 7.68 7.92 1.66
C GLY A 52 7.65 6.73 0.70
N HIS A 53 6.57 5.95 0.65
CA HIS A 53 6.38 4.86 -0.31
C HIS A 53 5.18 5.11 -1.22
N PHE A 54 5.22 4.55 -2.42
CA PHE A 54 4.19 4.69 -3.44
C PHE A 54 3.53 3.36 -3.77
N LEU A 55 2.20 3.36 -3.82
CA LEU A 55 1.41 2.21 -4.20
C LEU A 55 1.54 1.92 -5.70
N HIS A 56 1.97 0.71 -6.03
CA HIS A 56 2.09 0.19 -7.38
C HIS A 56 1.66 -1.27 -7.42
N ASN A 57 0.60 -1.59 -8.17
CA ASN A 57 0.07 -2.96 -8.31
C ASN A 57 -0.18 -3.68 -6.98
N GLY A 58 -0.64 -2.95 -5.96
CA GLY A 58 -0.87 -3.49 -4.61
C GLY A 58 0.40 -3.74 -3.80
N ALA A 59 1.55 -3.22 -4.23
CA ALA A 59 2.78 -3.21 -3.43
C ALA A 59 3.22 -1.77 -3.18
N CYS A 60 3.85 -1.53 -2.03
CA CYS A 60 4.42 -0.24 -1.70
C CYS A 60 5.90 -0.22 -2.06
N VAL A 61 6.27 0.60 -3.04
CA VAL A 61 7.63 0.74 -3.56
C VAL A 61 8.23 2.08 -3.16
N ASN A 62 9.56 2.13 -2.98
CA ASN A 62 10.26 3.40 -2.71
C ASN A 62 10.38 4.27 -3.98
N GLU A 63 10.52 3.63 -5.13
CA GLU A 63 10.65 4.29 -6.43
C GLU A 63 9.65 3.66 -7.40
N CYS A 64 8.94 4.49 -8.15
CA CYS A 64 8.03 4.03 -9.19
C CYS A 64 8.81 3.53 -10.41
N PRO A 65 8.30 2.51 -11.12
CA PRO A 65 8.96 2.03 -12.33
C PRO A 65 9.00 3.09 -13.43
N GLN A 66 9.80 2.82 -14.48
CA GLN A 66 9.89 3.69 -15.65
C GLN A 66 8.50 3.96 -16.25
N GLU A 67 8.31 5.12 -16.87
CA GLU A 67 7.02 5.60 -17.38
C GLU A 67 5.98 5.93 -16.29
N MET A 68 6.38 5.94 -15.02
CA MET A 68 5.53 6.34 -13.90
C MET A 68 6.26 7.33 -12.99
N PHE A 69 5.48 8.10 -12.21
CA PHE A 69 5.99 9.01 -11.19
C PHE A 69 5.28 8.80 -9.86
N GLY A 70 5.98 9.08 -8.76
CA GLY A 70 5.41 9.03 -7.41
C GLY A 70 4.56 10.26 -7.13
N ASP A 71 3.25 10.09 -6.97
CA ASP A 71 2.37 11.16 -6.50
C ASP A 71 2.35 11.18 -4.97
N ALA A 72 2.95 12.22 -4.38
CA ALA A 72 3.02 12.39 -2.92
C ALA A 72 1.66 12.75 -2.29
N ARG A 73 0.67 13.17 -3.08
CA ARG A 73 -0.69 13.45 -2.58
C ARG A 73 -1.46 12.18 -2.28
N GLY A 74 -1.37 11.19 -3.16
CA GLY A 74 -2.04 9.91 -3.04
C GLY A 74 -1.16 8.74 -2.61
N TRP A 75 0.13 8.96 -2.34
CA TRP A 75 1.16 7.93 -2.08
C TRP A 75 1.05 6.75 -3.06
N ARG A 76 0.97 7.08 -4.36
CA ARG A 76 0.74 6.11 -5.44
C ARG A 76 1.59 6.42 -6.66
N CYS A 77 1.96 5.37 -7.39
CA CYS A 77 2.56 5.55 -8.70
C CYS A 77 1.48 5.91 -9.71
N GLN A 78 1.70 7.00 -10.45
CA GLN A 78 0.84 7.44 -11.54
C GLN A 78 1.59 7.32 -12.86
N PRO A 79 0.92 6.89 -13.94
CA PRO A 79 1.54 6.83 -15.25
C PRO A 79 1.88 8.24 -15.74
N CYS A 80 3.02 8.38 -16.41
CA CYS A 80 3.37 9.56 -17.16
C CYS A 80 2.45 9.73 -18.38
N HIS A 81 2.41 10.95 -18.93
CA HIS A 81 1.79 11.15 -20.23
C HIS A 81 2.51 10.30 -21.28
N ALA A 82 1.80 9.75 -22.26
CA ALA A 82 2.35 8.83 -23.26
C ALA A 82 3.51 9.40 -24.09
N SER A 83 3.69 10.73 -24.08
CA SER A 83 4.83 11.41 -24.73
C SER A 83 6.08 11.52 -23.83
N CYS A 84 6.06 11.01 -22.60
CA CYS A 84 7.12 11.15 -21.61
C CYS A 84 7.51 9.80 -21.01
N LEU A 85 8.77 9.40 -21.23
CA LEU A 85 9.36 8.19 -20.65
C LEU A 85 9.63 8.33 -19.14
N THR A 86 9.93 9.56 -18.71
CA THR A 86 10.11 9.94 -17.30
C THR A 86 9.37 11.26 -17.08
N CYS A 87 8.71 11.37 -15.95
CA CYS A 87 8.06 12.60 -15.54
C CYS A 87 8.24 12.75 -14.03
N HIS A 88 8.28 14.00 -13.58
CA HIS A 88 8.34 14.32 -12.16
C HIS A 88 6.97 14.86 -11.76
N GLY A 89 6.55 14.53 -10.53
CA GLY A 89 5.26 14.98 -10.01
C GLY A 89 5.11 16.52 -10.09
N PRO A 90 3.87 17.00 -10.09
CA PRO A 90 3.53 18.42 -10.26
C PRO A 90 4.02 19.32 -9.12
#